data_AF-A0AAV7JD12-F1
#
_entry.id   AF-A0AAV7JD12-F1
#
_cell.length_a   1.000
_cell.length_b   1.000
_cell.length_c   1.000
_cell.angle_alpha   90.00
_cell.angle_beta   90.00
_cell.angle_gamma   90.00
#
_symmetry.space_group_name_H-M   'P 1'
#
loop_
_entity.id
_entity.type
_entity.pdbx_description
1 polymer ?
#
loop_
_entity_poly.entity_id
_entity_poly.type
_entity_poly.pdbx_seq_one_letter_code
_entity_poly.pdbx_strand_id
1 'polypeptide(L)'
;MTSKGRNDQMLSQADITGLDIKELNKRLKEDRVPKCEQQHIKKQRRRIKMKTYRKESRQRKANEYETLEHERARLAAYLAILQEEVVQLRESRTSIMHQITEHFDGSDEEFLIVD
;
A
#
# COMPACT_ATOMS: atom_id res chain seq x y z
N MET A 1 -59.18 -19.09 -12.83
CA MET A 1 -58.19 -17.99 -12.76
C MET A 1 -57.09 -18.42 -11.80
N THR A 2 -56.00 -18.99 -12.31
CA THR A 2 -54.90 -19.52 -11.49
C THR A 2 -53.91 -18.39 -11.17
N SER A 3 -53.91 -17.93 -9.93
CA SER A 3 -52.87 -17.04 -9.41
C SER A 3 -51.54 -17.80 -9.43
N LYS A 4 -50.69 -17.49 -10.43
CA LYS A 4 -49.27 -17.87 -10.43
C LYS A 4 -48.61 -17.18 -9.23
N GLY A 5 -48.55 -17.87 -8.10
CA GLY A 5 -47.67 -17.53 -7.00
C GLY A 5 -46.23 -17.65 -7.49
N ARG A 6 -45.57 -16.52 -7.74
CA ARG A 6 -44.11 -16.46 -7.87
C ARG A 6 -43.52 -16.55 -6.46
N ASN A 7 -43.52 -17.74 -5.89
CA ASN A 7 -42.67 -18.08 -4.75
C ASN A 7 -41.65 -19.09 -5.29
N ASP A 8 -40.36 -18.71 -5.31
CA ASP A 8 -39.19 -19.62 -5.22
C ASP A 8 -37.87 -19.05 -5.78
N GLN A 9 -37.81 -17.79 -6.20
CA GLN A 9 -36.51 -17.14 -6.34
C GLN A 9 -36.06 -16.59 -4.98
N MET A 10 -35.54 -17.47 -4.12
CA MET A 10 -34.69 -17.03 -3.01
C MET A 10 -33.57 -16.16 -3.59
N LEU A 11 -33.46 -14.91 -3.14
CA LEU A 11 -32.38 -14.01 -3.53
C LEU A 11 -31.03 -14.70 -3.32
N SER A 12 -30.25 -14.85 -4.39
CA SER A 12 -28.92 -15.44 -4.30
C SER A 12 -28.01 -14.56 -3.45
N GLN A 13 -27.01 -15.17 -2.82
CA GLN A 13 -25.98 -14.41 -2.10
C GLN A 13 -25.29 -13.38 -3.00
N ALA A 14 -25.14 -13.68 -4.29
CA ALA A 14 -24.63 -12.75 -5.29
C ALA A 14 -25.53 -11.52 -5.43
N ASP A 15 -26.85 -11.71 -5.52
CA ASP A 15 -27.84 -10.61 -5.61
C ASP A 15 -27.84 -9.75 -4.35
N ILE A 16 -27.75 -10.38 -3.17
CA ILE A 16 -27.73 -9.69 -1.87
C ILE A 16 -26.53 -8.72 -1.78
N THR A 17 -25.37 -9.12 -2.29
CA THR A 17 -24.16 -8.30 -2.24
C THR A 17 -24.00 -7.34 -3.41
N GLY A 18 -24.40 -7.77 -4.61
CA GLY A 18 -24.17 -7.06 -5.86
C GLY A 18 -25.15 -5.92 -6.10
N LEU A 19 -26.38 -6.02 -5.60
CA LEU A 19 -27.35 -4.95 -5.73
C LEU A 19 -27.01 -3.74 -4.85
N ASP A 20 -27.26 -2.55 -5.39
CA ASP A 20 -27.31 -1.34 -4.57
C ASP A 20 -28.42 -1.46 -3.51
N ILE A 21 -28.27 -0.74 -2.39
CA ILE A 21 -29.24 -0.80 -1.29
C ILE A 21 -30.63 -0.34 -1.73
N LYS A 22 -30.75 0.61 -2.67
CA LYS A 22 -32.05 1.07 -3.19
C LYS A 22 -32.73 -0.05 -3.99
N GLU A 23 -31.98 -0.70 -4.87
CA GLU A 23 -32.50 -1.78 -5.72
C GLU A 23 -32.83 -3.03 -4.90
N LEU A 24 -31.99 -3.37 -3.92
CA LEU A 24 -32.27 -4.46 -2.98
C LEU A 24 -33.57 -4.19 -2.20
N ASN A 25 -33.76 -2.97 -1.69
CA ASN A 25 -34.99 -2.62 -0.97
C ASN A 25 -36.23 -2.69 -1.87
N LYS A 26 -36.12 -2.23 -3.12
CA LYS A 26 -37.19 -2.31 -4.11
C LYS A 26 -37.59 -3.76 -4.37
N ARG A 27 -36.62 -4.62 -4.65
CA ARG A 27 -36.84 -6.04 -4.93
C ARG A 27 -37.45 -6.78 -3.74
N LEU A 28 -36.95 -6.55 -2.53
CA LEU A 28 -37.54 -7.09 -1.29
C LEU A 28 -39.00 -6.68 -1.07
N LYS A 29 -39.39 -5.48 -1.53
CA LYS A 29 -40.77 -4.99 -1.44
C LYS A 29 -41.65 -5.58 -2.54
N GLU A 30 -41.15 -5.66 -3.77
CA GLU A 30 -41.86 -6.23 -4.93
C GLU A 30 -42.13 -7.73 -4.73
N ASP A 31 -41.16 -8.46 -4.18
CA ASP A 31 -41.26 -9.89 -3.83
C ASP A 31 -42.07 -10.13 -2.54
N ARG A 32 -42.62 -9.07 -1.93
CA ARG A 32 -43.43 -9.12 -0.71
C ARG A 32 -42.77 -9.86 0.46
N VAL A 33 -41.44 -9.77 0.57
CA VAL A 33 -40.66 -10.43 1.62
C VAL A 33 -41.07 -9.89 2.99
N PRO A 34 -41.35 -10.76 3.99
CA PRO A 34 -41.68 -10.33 5.35
C PRO A 34 -40.60 -9.42 5.97
N LYS A 35 -41.01 -8.42 6.75
CA LYS A 35 -40.08 -7.44 7.37
C LYS A 35 -38.95 -8.12 8.17
N CYS A 36 -39.24 -9.21 8.88
CA CYS A 36 -38.25 -9.96 9.63
C CYS A 36 -37.16 -10.55 8.72
N GLU A 37 -37.57 -11.15 7.61
CA GLU A 37 -36.65 -11.71 6.61
C GLU A 37 -35.86 -10.62 5.88
N GLN A 38 -36.48 -9.48 5.57
CA GLN A 38 -35.76 -8.33 5.02
C GLN A 38 -34.62 -7.86 5.95
N GLN A 39 -34.87 -7.82 7.27
CA GLN A 39 -33.83 -7.50 8.24
C GLN A 39 -32.73 -8.57 8.27
N HIS A 40 -33.10 -9.85 8.17
CA HIS A 40 -32.14 -10.94 8.10
C HIS A 40 -31.23 -10.79 6.87
N ILE A 41 -31.80 -10.58 5.69
CA ILE A 41 -31.08 -10.37 4.42
C ILE A 41 -30.14 -9.17 4.51
N LYS A 42 -30.59 -8.05 5.09
CA LYS A 42 -29.74 -6.86 5.30
C LYS A 42 -28.59 -7.13 6.27
N LYS A 43 -28.82 -7.88 7.35
CA LYS A 43 -27.77 -8.31 8.27
C LYS A 43 -26.75 -9.22 7.57
N GLN A 44 -27.20 -10.16 6.74
CA GLN A 44 -26.32 -11.02 5.94
C GLN A 44 -25.48 -10.18 4.97
N ARG A 45 -26.08 -9.27 4.21
CA ARG A 45 -25.37 -8.31 3.34
C ARG A 45 -24.27 -7.56 4.09
N ARG A 46 -24.60 -7.02 5.27
CA ARG A 46 -23.63 -6.29 6.10
C ARG A 46 -22.47 -7.19 6.52
N ARG A 47 -22.73 -8.43 6.94
CA ARG A 47 -21.69 -9.39 7.34
C ARG A 47 -20.75 -9.71 6.17
N ILE A 48 -21.31 -9.94 4.98
CA ILE A 48 -20.49 -10.25 3.80
C ILE A 48 -19.63 -9.05 3.41
N LYS A 49 -20.21 -7.84 3.31
CA LYS A 49 -19.44 -6.62 3.03
C LYS A 49 -18.34 -6.39 4.07
N MET A 50 -18.64 -6.57 5.36
CA MET A 50 -17.67 -6.44 6.42
C MET A 50 -16.51 -7.44 6.29
N LYS A 51 -16.79 -8.67 5.85
CA LYS A 51 -15.75 -9.66 5.57
C LYS A 51 -14.84 -9.19 4.43
N THR A 52 -15.40 -8.65 3.35
CA THR A 52 -14.64 -8.07 2.23
C THR A 52 -13.79 -6.89 2.69
N TYR A 53 -14.37 -5.93 3.43
CA TYR A 53 -13.63 -4.78 3.97
C TYR A 53 -12.45 -5.20 4.86
N ARG A 54 -12.62 -6.23 5.69
CA ARG A 54 -11.51 -6.76 6.51
C ARG A 54 -10.41 -7.36 5.64
N LYS A 55 -10.77 -8.10 4.59
CA LYS A 55 -9.81 -8.66 3.63
C LYS A 55 -9.04 -7.55 2.93
N GLU A 56 -9.74 -6.58 2.35
CA GLU A 56 -9.13 -5.43 1.67
C GLU A 56 -8.27 -4.58 2.62
N SER A 57 -8.71 -4.37 3.85
CA SER A 57 -7.92 -3.67 4.86
C SER A 57 -6.61 -4.38 5.17
N ARG A 58 -6.64 -5.71 5.31
CA ARG A 58 -5.42 -6.51 5.52
C ARG A 58 -4.53 -6.48 4.28
N GLN A 59 -5.11 -6.58 3.10
CA GLN A 59 -4.37 -6.50 1.84
C GLN A 59 -3.68 -5.15 1.67
N ARG A 60 -4.37 -4.04 1.90
CA ARG A 60 -3.77 -2.70 1.84
C ARG A 60 -2.59 -2.56 2.78
N LYS A 61 -2.72 -3.04 4.02
CA LYS A 61 -1.62 -3.03 4.99
C LYS A 61 -0.44 -3.90 4.57
N ALA A 62 -0.70 -5.06 3.97
CA ALA A 62 0.34 -5.92 3.42
C ALA A 62 1.08 -5.25 2.26
N ASN A 63 0.34 -4.65 1.32
CA ASN A 63 0.92 -3.92 0.18
C ASN A 63 1.74 -2.71 0.64
N GLU A 64 1.27 -1.98 1.66
CA GLU A 64 1.99 -0.86 2.25
C GLU A 64 3.32 -1.33 2.86
N TYR A 65 3.30 -2.43 3.62
CA TYR A 65 4.51 -3.03 4.17
C TYR A 65 5.50 -3.46 3.08
N GLU A 66 5.01 -4.12 2.03
CA GLU A 66 5.83 -4.54 0.88
C GLU A 66 6.47 -3.35 0.17
N THR A 67 5.70 -2.28 -0.05
CA THR A 67 6.21 -1.03 -0.62
C THR A 67 7.32 -0.43 0.24
N LEU A 68 7.10 -0.34 1.55
CA LEU A 68 8.09 0.21 2.48
C LEU A 68 9.35 -0.65 2.56
N GLU A 69 9.23 -1.98 2.52
CA GLU A 69 10.39 -2.87 2.53
C GLU A 69 11.21 -2.72 1.24
N HIS A 70 10.55 -2.60 0.08
CA HIS A 70 11.24 -2.29 -1.18
C HIS A 70 11.96 -0.94 -1.15
N GLU A 71 11.32 0.11 -0.63
CA GLU A 71 11.95 1.42 -0.49
C GLU A 71 13.14 1.38 0.47
N ARG A 72 13.01 0.70 1.62
CA ARG A 72 14.08 0.48 2.57
C ARG A 72 15.27 -0.22 1.92
N ALA A 73 15.03 -1.33 1.20
CA ALA A 73 16.08 -2.07 0.51
C ALA A 73 16.79 -1.20 -0.55
N ARG A 74 16.02 -0.43 -1.33
CA ARG A 74 16.57 0.51 -2.33
C ARG A 74 17.46 1.57 -1.67
N LEU A 75 17.00 2.19 -0.59
CA LEU A 75 17.75 3.22 0.12
C LEU A 75 19.00 2.65 0.79
N ALA A 76 18.93 1.44 1.35
CA ALA A 76 20.09 0.76 1.91
C ALA A 76 21.17 0.48 0.85
N ALA A 77 20.78 0.03 -0.34
CA ALA A 77 21.70 -0.16 -1.45
C ALA A 77 22.35 1.16 -1.90
N TYR A 78 21.55 2.24 -1.99
CA TYR A 78 22.06 3.56 -2.37
C TYR A 78 23.05 4.11 -1.32
N LEU A 79 22.77 3.93 -0.04
CA LEU A 79 23.70 4.31 1.04
C LEU A 79 25.01 3.54 0.97
N ALA A 80 24.99 2.25 0.65
CA ALA A 80 26.21 1.46 0.51
C ALA A 80 27.10 2.00 -0.63
N ILE A 81 26.50 2.35 -1.78
CA ILE A 81 27.22 2.94 -2.92
C ILE A 81 27.84 4.28 -2.52
N LEU A 82 27.08 5.17 -1.89
CA LEU A 82 27.59 6.48 -1.47
C LEU A 82 28.70 6.37 -0.42
N GLN A 83 28.61 5.39 0.48
CA GLN A 83 29.66 5.14 1.47
C GLN A 83 30.96 4.70 0.80
N GLU A 84 30.88 3.83 -0.20
CA GLU A 84 32.04 3.41 -0.99
C GLU A 84 32.66 4.59 -1.75
N GLU A 85 31.84 5.42 -2.39
CA GLU A 85 32.30 6.63 -3.09
C GLU A 85 33.01 7.60 -2.14
N VAL A 86 32.48 7.82 -0.93
CA VAL A 86 33.13 8.65 0.09
C VAL A 86 34.49 8.08 0.50
N VAL A 87 34.63 6.77 0.60
CA VAL A 87 35.93 6.13 0.90
C VAL A 87 36.92 6.40 -0.24
N GLN A 88 36.53 6.14 -1.49
CA GLN A 88 37.37 6.36 -2.66
C GLN A 88 37.82 7.83 -2.79
N LEU A 89 36.92 8.78 -2.53
CA LEU A 89 37.23 10.20 -2.55
C LEU A 89 38.21 10.60 -1.43
N ARG A 90 38.07 10.01 -0.23
CA ARG A 90 39.00 10.24 0.89
C ARG A 90 40.39 9.70 0.58
N GLU A 91 40.48 8.51 0.01
CA GLU A 91 41.74 7.90 -0.44
C GLU A 91 42.41 8.76 -1.51
N SER A 92 41.65 9.17 -2.53
CA SER A 92 42.13 10.06 -3.60
C SER A 92 42.62 11.39 -3.04
N ARG A 93 41.87 12.02 -2.12
CA ARG A 93 42.28 13.25 -1.44
C ARG A 93 43.60 13.06 -0.70
N THR A 94 43.73 11.96 0.04
CA THR A 94 44.94 11.65 0.81
C THR A 94 46.15 11.46 -0.11
N SER A 95 45.97 10.74 -1.21
CA SER A 95 47.01 10.56 -2.24
C SER A 95 47.46 11.88 -2.85
N ILE A 96 46.53 12.76 -3.21
CA ILE A 96 46.85 14.07 -3.79
C ILE A 96 47.58 14.95 -2.77
N MET A 97 47.13 14.97 -1.51
CA MET A 97 47.79 15.74 -0.44
C MET A 97 49.23 15.25 -0.19
N HIS A 98 49.46 13.93 -0.27
CA HIS A 98 50.80 13.37 -0.15
C HIS A 98 51.70 13.82 -1.31
N GLN A 99 51.22 13.73 -2.55
CA GLN A 99 51.95 14.22 -3.74
C GLN A 99 52.26 15.71 -3.65
N ILE A 100 51.31 16.54 -3.21
CA ILE A 100 51.54 17.97 -2.99
C ILE A 100 52.66 18.16 -1.97
N THR A 101 52.62 17.44 -0.85
CA THR A 101 53.63 17.55 0.22
C THR A 101 55.02 17.10 -0.25
N GLU A 102 55.11 16.07 -1.10
CA GLU A 102 56.38 15.59 -1.66
C GLU A 102 56.98 16.55 -2.71
N HIS A 103 56.13 17.27 -3.44
CA HIS A 103 56.55 18.20 -4.49
C HIS A 103 56.67 19.67 -4.05
N PHE A 104 56.09 20.04 -2.90
CA PHE A 104 56.28 21.35 -2.26
C PHE A 104 57.23 21.23 -1.06
N ASP A 105 58.52 21.52 -1.29
CA ASP A 105 59.53 21.68 -0.23
C ASP A 105 59.36 23.05 0.44
N GLY A 106 58.31 23.21 1.26
CA GLY A 106 58.18 24.20 2.35
C GLY A 106 58.50 25.68 2.08
N SER A 107 58.75 26.12 0.84
CA SER A 107 59.30 27.45 0.55
C SER A 107 58.26 28.50 0.21
N ASP A 108 57.02 28.09 -0.07
CA ASP A 108 55.92 28.99 -0.40
C ASP A 108 54.83 28.87 0.68
N GLU A 109 55.02 29.61 1.77
CA GLU A 109 53.98 29.93 2.76
C GLU A 109 52.85 30.72 2.10
N GLU A 110 51.83 30.06 1.54
CA GLU A 110 50.47 30.63 1.42
C GLU A 110 49.49 29.57 0.90
N PHE A 111 48.95 28.74 1.78
CA PHE A 111 47.65 28.12 1.52
C PHE A 111 46.80 28.19 2.79
N LEU A 112 45.97 29.23 2.86
CA LEU A 112 44.87 29.32 3.82
C LEU A 112 43.95 28.11 3.61
N ILE A 113 43.94 27.21 4.60
CA ILE A 113 42.82 26.30 4.80
C ILE A 113 41.68 27.16 5.35
N VAL A 114 40.69 27.44 4.51
CA VAL A 114 39.41 28.02 4.95
C VAL A 114 38.49 26.85 5.28
N ASP A 115 38.11 26.77 6.56
CA ASP A 115 37.10 25.85 7.10
C ASP A 115 35.70 26.08 6.49
#